data_AF-A0A9P7JIW6-F1
#
_entry.id   AF-A0A9P7JIW6-F1
#
_cell.length_a   1.000
_cell.length_b   1.000
_cell.length_c   1.000
_cell.angle_alpha   90.00
_cell.angle_beta   90.00
_cell.angle_gamma   90.00
#
_symmetry.space_group_name_H-M   'P 1'
#
loop_
_entity.id
_entity.type
_entity.pdbx_description
1 polymer ?
#
loop_
_entity_poly.entity_id
_entity_poly.type
_entity_poly.pdbx_seq_one_letter_code
_entity_poly.pdbx_strand_id
1 'polypeptide(L)'
;MESVVLSEDSVPRRTLRKRVITSKGSLRFKPASVSAITARHGTTSEDNLKKKAYKQAFLQSAARAQSERETRVRELKKRALAITSTGKTPATSRQRLVMQMVYDEITPYPDEAWVSQLGVIINREYHQVKNWFSNQRQKDARDSRQHTPQPAAPASLEASLCKITCDGRDLRLRTAALNSCGVEDWSDTFFDEVVMIYNFRLLAKHSQEEAMAALVESEPDVAIPS
;
A
#
# COMPACT_ATOMS: atom_id res chain seq x y z
N MET A 1 37.40 -43.40 -33.28
CA MET A 1 37.77 -42.40 -32.25
C MET A 1 36.53 -42.23 -31.37
N GLU A 2 36.12 -43.19 -30.55
CA GLU A 2 36.80 -43.78 -29.39
C GLU A 2 37.44 -42.75 -28.46
N SER A 3 36.71 -42.41 -27.39
CA SER A 3 37.25 -42.39 -26.02
C SER A 3 36.10 -42.32 -25.00
N VAL A 4 35.96 -43.42 -24.27
CA VAL A 4 35.15 -43.64 -23.06
C VAL A 4 36.07 -43.48 -21.84
N VAL A 5 35.61 -42.82 -20.77
CA VAL A 5 36.04 -43.03 -19.36
C VAL A 5 34.85 -42.62 -18.46
N LEU A 6 34.03 -43.57 -17.95
CA LEU A 6 34.00 -44.14 -16.57
C LEU A 6 33.81 -43.08 -15.45
N SER A 7 32.61 -42.91 -14.89
CA SER A 7 31.93 -43.68 -13.81
C SER A 7 32.48 -43.42 -12.40
N GLU A 8 31.63 -42.89 -11.50
CA GLU A 8 31.55 -43.34 -10.09
C GLU A 8 30.12 -43.18 -9.54
N ASP A 9 29.65 -44.27 -8.94
CA ASP A 9 28.41 -44.46 -8.22
C ASP A 9 28.39 -43.77 -6.84
N SER A 10 27.19 -43.64 -6.25
CA SER A 10 26.86 -44.19 -4.90
C SER A 10 26.08 -43.26 -3.94
N VAL A 11 24.77 -43.54 -3.90
CA VAL A 11 23.89 -43.73 -2.71
C VAL A 11 23.37 -42.53 -1.89
N PRO A 12 22.04 -42.50 -1.58
CA PRO A 12 21.36 -41.46 -0.81
C PRO A 12 21.33 -41.72 0.71
N ARG A 13 21.31 -40.66 1.52
CA ARG A 13 20.94 -40.72 2.95
C ARG A 13 20.04 -39.53 3.33
N ARG A 14 18.74 -39.74 3.55
CA ARG A 14 18.06 -40.23 4.76
C ARG A 14 17.79 -39.11 5.78
N THR A 15 16.50 -38.94 6.03
CA THR A 15 15.81 -38.07 6.95
C THR A 15 16.32 -38.18 8.40
N LEU A 16 16.30 -37.05 9.13
CA LEU A 16 16.46 -37.06 10.58
C LEU A 16 15.31 -36.30 11.26
N ARG A 17 14.28 -37.07 11.63
CA ARG A 17 13.39 -36.74 12.75
C ARG A 17 14.12 -37.12 14.05
N LYS A 18 14.17 -36.22 15.04
CA LYS A 18 14.42 -36.54 16.46
C LYS A 18 13.60 -35.53 17.29
N ARG A 19 12.43 -35.95 17.78
CA ARG A 19 12.15 -36.55 19.10
C ARG A 19 12.45 -35.62 20.28
N VAL A 20 11.34 -35.18 20.87
CA VAL A 20 11.14 -34.79 22.26
C VAL A 20 11.79 -35.81 23.20
N ILE A 21 12.53 -35.32 24.20
CA ILE A 21 12.91 -36.08 25.40
C ILE A 21 12.50 -35.24 26.60
N THR A 22 11.54 -35.75 27.35
CA THR A 22 11.24 -35.37 28.72
C THR A 22 12.30 -35.98 29.63
N SER A 23 12.84 -35.19 30.57
CA SER A 23 13.63 -35.72 31.68
C SER A 23 13.31 -34.95 32.95
N LYS A 24 12.67 -35.66 33.88
CA LYS A 24 12.57 -35.30 35.30
C LYS A 24 13.90 -35.62 35.95
N GLY A 25 14.50 -34.67 36.65
CA GLY A 25 15.72 -34.89 37.43
C GLY A 25 15.98 -33.75 38.40
N SER A 26 15.61 -34.00 39.65
CA SER A 26 15.76 -33.14 40.82
C SER A 26 17.24 -32.91 41.16
N LEU A 27 17.69 -31.65 41.21
CA LEU A 27 18.87 -31.26 41.98
C LEU A 27 18.55 -30.01 42.82
N ARG A 28 18.56 -30.24 44.13
CA ARG A 28 18.47 -29.26 45.21
C ARG A 28 19.73 -28.39 45.18
N PHE A 29 19.54 -27.08 45.03
CA PHE A 29 20.47 -26.07 45.54
C PHE A 29 19.67 -25.10 46.41
N LYS A 30 20.00 -25.04 47.70
CA LYS A 30 19.58 -23.98 48.61
C LYS A 30 20.68 -22.92 48.63
N PRO A 31 20.36 -21.64 48.45
CA PRO A 31 21.10 -20.57 49.10
C PRO A 31 20.37 -20.10 50.36
N ALA A 32 21.18 -19.77 51.36
CA ALA A 32 20.79 -19.32 52.68
C ALA A 32 19.98 -18.01 52.64
N SER A 33 19.11 -17.87 53.65
CA SER A 33 18.34 -16.67 53.92
C SER A 33 19.26 -15.51 54.32
N VAL A 34 19.16 -14.39 53.61
CA VAL A 34 19.57 -13.10 54.15
C VAL A 34 18.35 -12.19 54.03
N SER A 35 17.76 -11.91 55.19
CA SER A 35 16.75 -10.88 55.36
C SER A 35 17.36 -9.52 54.98
N ALA A 36 16.95 -8.99 53.84
CA ALA A 36 17.04 -7.57 53.55
C ALA A 36 15.65 -7.11 53.13
N ILE A 37 15.00 -6.44 54.08
CA ILE A 37 13.74 -5.75 53.92
C ILE A 37 14.02 -4.54 53.00
N THR A 38 13.67 -4.66 51.73
CA THR A 38 13.39 -3.50 50.88
C THR A 38 11.95 -3.61 50.43
N ALA A 39 11.18 -2.59 50.78
CA ALA A 39 9.74 -2.51 50.67
C ALA A 39 9.22 -3.01 49.32
N ARG A 40 8.30 -3.97 49.37
CA ARG A 40 7.35 -4.23 48.29
C ARG A 40 6.60 -2.91 48.06
N HIS A 41 6.91 -2.21 46.98
CA HIS A 41 6.10 -1.10 46.51
C HIS A 41 4.78 -1.70 46.01
N GLY A 42 3.81 -1.84 46.93
CA GLY A 42 2.46 -2.23 46.59
C GLY A 42 1.90 -1.15 45.68
N THR A 43 1.67 -1.48 44.42
CA THR A 43 0.85 -0.64 43.54
C THR A 43 -0.48 -0.44 44.25
N THR A 44 -0.75 0.78 44.69
CA THR A 44 -1.94 1.09 45.45
C THR A 44 -3.16 0.80 44.58
N SER A 45 -4.31 0.48 45.19
CA SER A 45 -5.58 0.28 44.46
C SER A 45 -5.87 1.47 43.51
N GLU A 46 -5.47 2.68 43.92
CA GLU A 46 -5.56 3.90 43.14
C GLU A 46 -4.71 3.90 41.87
N ASP A 47 -3.49 3.38 41.90
CA ASP A 47 -2.64 3.30 40.70
C ASP A 47 -3.23 2.39 39.63
N ASN A 48 -3.91 1.31 40.06
CA ASN A 48 -4.62 0.42 39.17
C ASN A 48 -5.90 1.06 38.59
N LEU A 49 -6.62 1.86 39.38
CA LEU A 49 -7.78 2.64 38.92
C LEU A 49 -7.37 3.71 37.91
N LYS A 50 -6.29 4.45 38.17
CA LYS A 50 -5.74 5.47 37.24
C LYS A 50 -5.28 4.85 35.92
N LYS A 51 -4.58 3.70 35.95
CA LYS A 51 -4.19 2.97 34.73
C LYS A 51 -5.40 2.47 33.93
N LYS A 52 -6.45 1.99 34.60
CA LYS A 52 -7.71 1.57 33.94
C LYS A 52 -8.42 2.75 33.30
N ALA A 53 -8.56 3.88 34.00
CA ALA A 53 -9.17 5.09 33.47
C ALA A 53 -8.41 5.63 32.26
N TYR A 54 -7.08 5.68 32.31
CA TYR A 54 -6.25 6.10 31.18
C TYR A 54 -6.44 5.19 29.96
N LYS A 55 -6.40 3.86 30.16
CA LYS A 55 -6.64 2.89 29.08
C LYS A 55 -8.04 3.06 28.48
N GLN A 56 -9.06 3.28 29.31
CA GLN A 56 -10.42 3.50 28.84
C GLN A 56 -10.56 4.80 28.04
N ALA A 57 -9.94 5.89 28.49
CA ALA A 57 -9.92 7.17 27.78
C ALA A 57 -9.21 7.04 26.42
N PHE A 58 -8.07 6.34 26.37
CA PHE A 58 -7.34 6.07 25.13
C PHE A 58 -8.19 5.29 24.12
N LEU A 59 -8.84 4.20 24.56
CA LEU A 59 -9.72 3.41 23.68
C LEU A 59 -10.93 4.22 23.18
N GLN A 60 -11.52 5.07 24.03
CA GLN A 60 -12.63 5.93 23.64
C GLN A 60 -12.18 6.99 22.61
N SER A 61 -11.00 7.57 22.79
CA SER A 61 -10.42 8.53 21.84
C SER A 61 -10.13 7.87 20.48
N ALA A 62 -9.52 6.67 20.48
CA ALA A 62 -9.26 5.92 19.25
C ALA A 62 -10.56 5.56 18.51
N ALA A 63 -11.60 5.13 19.24
CA ALA A 63 -12.91 4.83 18.65
C ALA A 63 -13.58 6.07 18.04
N ARG A 64 -13.46 7.24 18.67
CA ARG A 64 -13.96 8.50 18.10
C ARG A 64 -13.23 8.88 16.82
N ALA A 65 -11.90 8.83 16.82
CA ALA A 65 -11.08 9.11 15.64
C ALA A 65 -11.44 8.18 14.47
N GLN A 66 -11.67 6.89 14.75
CA GLN A 66 -12.10 5.94 13.74
C GLN A 66 -13.49 6.28 13.17
N SER A 67 -14.46 6.61 14.03
CA SER A 67 -15.82 7.00 13.62
C SER A 67 -15.84 8.28 12.76
N GLU A 68 -15.05 9.29 13.14
CA GLU A 68 -14.89 10.53 12.38
C GLU A 68 -14.30 10.25 10.99
N ARG A 69 -13.28 9.39 10.94
CA ARG A 69 -12.67 8.96 9.67
C ARG A 69 -13.67 8.21 8.79
N GLU A 70 -14.41 7.25 9.34
CA GLU A 70 -15.44 6.51 8.59
C GLU A 70 -16.51 7.43 8.01
N THR A 71 -16.87 8.48 8.76
CA THR A 71 -17.79 9.51 8.27
C THR A 71 -17.20 10.30 7.11
N ARG A 72 -15.94 10.74 7.20
CA ARG A 72 -15.22 11.39 6.09
C ARG A 72 -15.15 10.51 4.84
N VAL A 73 -14.81 9.22 5.01
CA VAL A 73 -14.75 8.26 3.91
C VAL A 73 -16.12 8.08 3.25
N ARG A 74 -17.19 7.98 4.04
CA ARG A 74 -18.56 7.88 3.54
C ARG A 74 -18.97 9.11 2.73
N GLU A 75 -18.62 10.30 3.20
CA GLU A 75 -18.89 11.56 2.50
C GLU A 75 -18.10 11.67 1.19
N LEU A 76 -16.81 11.33 1.21
CA LEU A 76 -15.96 11.27 0.01
C LEU A 76 -16.54 10.30 -1.02
N LYS A 77 -16.92 9.10 -0.59
CA LYS A 77 -17.56 8.11 -1.45
C LYS A 77 -18.87 8.62 -2.04
N LYS A 78 -19.71 9.26 -1.22
CA LYS A 78 -20.96 9.88 -1.67
C LYS A 78 -20.70 10.93 -2.76
N ARG A 79 -19.69 11.78 -2.56
CA ARG A 79 -19.28 12.78 -3.57
C ARG A 79 -18.78 12.12 -4.85
N ALA A 80 -17.93 11.10 -4.75
CA ALA A 80 -17.40 10.39 -5.90
C ALA A 80 -18.49 9.63 -6.68
N LEU A 81 -19.51 9.11 -6.00
CA LEU A 81 -20.69 8.47 -6.64
C LEU A 81 -21.62 9.48 -7.31
N ALA A 82 -21.66 10.73 -6.84
CA ALA A 82 -22.50 11.78 -7.43
C ALA A 82 -21.93 12.36 -8.73
N ILE A 83 -20.68 12.04 -9.07
CA ILE A 83 -20.05 12.49 -10.32
C ILE A 83 -20.79 11.82 -11.48
N THR A 84 -21.44 12.63 -12.30
CA THR A 84 -22.16 12.15 -13.47
C THR A 84 -21.15 11.63 -14.50
N SER A 85 -21.08 10.31 -14.64
CA SER A 85 -20.42 9.69 -15.78
C SER A 85 -21.45 8.93 -16.59
N THR A 86 -21.51 9.21 -17.90
CA THR A 86 -22.19 8.30 -18.80
C THR A 86 -21.44 6.98 -18.73
N GLY A 87 -22.09 5.88 -18.32
CA GLY A 87 -21.44 4.61 -17.93
C GLY A 87 -20.56 3.91 -18.97
N LYS A 88 -20.33 4.54 -20.13
CA LYS A 88 -19.48 4.07 -21.23
C LYS A 88 -18.38 5.06 -21.65
N THR A 89 -18.27 6.25 -21.03
CA THR A 89 -17.21 7.17 -21.40
C THR A 89 -15.86 6.58 -21.02
N PRO A 90 -14.85 6.55 -21.92
CA PRO A 90 -13.51 6.15 -21.54
C PRO A 90 -12.90 7.17 -20.56
N ALA A 91 -11.90 6.74 -19.77
CA ALA A 91 -11.10 7.66 -18.98
C ALA A 91 -10.26 8.54 -19.91
N THR A 92 -10.21 9.85 -19.62
CA THR A 92 -9.34 10.76 -20.38
C THR A 92 -7.88 10.37 -20.20
N SER A 93 -7.00 10.81 -21.10
CA SER A 93 -5.56 10.54 -20.96
C SER A 93 -5.01 11.03 -19.62
N ARG A 94 -5.41 12.23 -19.17
CA ARG A 94 -5.06 12.74 -17.83
C ARG A 94 -5.53 11.82 -16.71
N GLN A 95 -6.80 11.44 -16.71
CA GLN A 95 -7.37 10.55 -15.68
C GLN A 95 -6.61 9.22 -15.62
N ARG A 96 -6.28 8.64 -16.79
CA ARG A 96 -5.49 7.41 -16.88
C ARG A 96 -4.09 7.59 -16.32
N LEU A 97 -3.40 8.69 -16.62
CA LEU A 97 -2.06 8.94 -16.08
C LEU A 97 -2.05 9.04 -14.55
N VAL A 98 -3.05 9.69 -13.95
CA VAL A 98 -3.15 9.73 -12.48
C VAL A 98 -3.38 8.34 -11.88
N MET A 99 -4.33 7.57 -12.44
CA MET A 99 -4.59 6.22 -11.95
C MET A 99 -3.38 5.29 -12.17
N GLN A 100 -2.65 5.47 -13.28
CA GLN A 100 -1.42 4.74 -13.58
C GLN A 100 -0.30 5.08 -12.59
N MET A 101 -0.09 6.36 -12.28
CA MET A 101 0.88 6.78 -11.27
C MET A 101 0.60 6.10 -9.92
N VAL A 102 -0.66 6.12 -9.46
CA VAL A 102 -1.02 5.41 -8.22
C VAL A 102 -0.76 3.91 -8.35
N TYR A 103 -1.12 3.29 -9.47
CA TYR A 103 -0.93 1.86 -9.69
C TYR A 103 0.55 1.45 -9.67
N ASP A 104 1.40 2.20 -10.36
CA ASP A 104 2.81 1.87 -10.59
C ASP A 104 3.72 2.29 -9.44
N GLU A 105 3.40 3.39 -8.76
CA GLU A 105 4.29 3.98 -7.75
C GLU A 105 3.80 3.75 -6.33
N ILE A 106 2.47 3.71 -6.09
CA ILE A 106 1.90 3.71 -4.74
C ILE A 106 1.29 2.36 -4.39
N THR A 107 0.19 1.97 -5.04
CA THR A 107 -0.50 0.71 -4.77
C THR A 107 -1.39 0.26 -5.94
N PRO A 108 -1.33 -1.03 -6.31
CA PRO A 108 -2.31 -1.63 -7.22
C PRO A 108 -3.62 -2.01 -6.50
N TYR A 109 -3.70 -1.83 -5.19
CA TYR A 109 -4.85 -2.19 -4.33
C TYR A 109 -5.33 -1.01 -3.47
N PRO A 110 -5.69 0.14 -4.05
CA PRO A 110 -6.27 1.22 -3.27
C PRO A 110 -7.61 0.75 -2.67
N ASP A 111 -7.82 1.08 -1.41
CA ASP A 111 -9.05 0.76 -0.69
C ASP A 111 -10.16 1.78 -0.97
N GLU A 112 -11.29 1.65 -0.27
CA GLU A 112 -12.45 2.53 -0.45
C GLU A 112 -12.17 4.03 -0.23
N ALA A 113 -11.36 4.39 0.77
CA ALA A 113 -11.02 5.79 1.05
C ALA A 113 -10.22 6.38 -0.10
N TRP A 114 -9.14 5.71 -0.50
CA TRP A 114 -8.24 6.17 -1.56
C TRP A 114 -8.90 6.16 -2.94
N VAL A 115 -9.74 5.16 -3.24
CA VAL A 115 -10.56 5.15 -4.47
C VAL A 115 -11.53 6.32 -4.49
N SER A 116 -12.14 6.67 -3.35
CA SER A 116 -13.06 7.81 -3.26
C SER A 116 -12.34 9.13 -3.46
N GLN A 117 -11.18 9.33 -2.84
CA GLN A 117 -10.33 10.50 -3.04
C GLN A 117 -9.92 10.64 -4.51
N LEU A 118 -9.43 9.54 -5.12
CA LEU A 118 -9.08 9.53 -6.54
C LEU A 118 -10.25 9.95 -7.43
N GLY A 119 -11.44 9.40 -7.18
CA GLY A 119 -12.64 9.77 -7.93
C GLY A 119 -12.95 11.26 -7.84
N VAL A 120 -12.86 11.84 -6.65
CA VAL A 120 -13.07 13.29 -6.46
C VAL A 120 -11.98 14.11 -7.18
N ILE A 121 -10.70 13.77 -7.01
CA ILE A 121 -9.57 14.55 -7.55
C ILE A 121 -9.59 14.57 -9.09
N ILE A 122 -9.83 13.43 -9.73
CA ILE A 122 -9.77 13.32 -11.19
C ILE A 122 -11.15 13.54 -11.85
N ASN A 123 -12.15 13.90 -11.05
CA ASN A 123 -13.56 14.05 -11.44
C ASN A 123 -14.08 12.82 -12.20
N ARG A 124 -14.01 11.66 -11.55
CA ARG A 124 -14.43 10.37 -12.10
C ARG A 124 -15.24 9.58 -11.08
N GLU A 125 -16.29 8.91 -11.56
CA GLU A 125 -17.17 8.13 -10.70
C GLU A 125 -16.42 7.00 -9.97
N TYR A 126 -16.74 6.81 -8.68
CA TYR A 126 -16.14 5.80 -7.80
C TYR A 126 -16.02 4.40 -8.44
N HIS A 127 -17.11 3.90 -9.04
CA HIS A 127 -17.14 2.57 -9.63
C HIS A 127 -16.19 2.43 -10.83
N GLN A 128 -16.03 3.49 -11.61
CA GLN A 128 -15.16 3.49 -12.78
C GLN A 128 -13.69 3.47 -12.37
N VAL A 129 -13.32 4.23 -11.33
CA VAL A 129 -11.97 4.17 -10.76
C VAL A 129 -11.69 2.77 -10.22
N LYS A 130 -12.60 2.23 -9.38
CA LYS A 130 -12.47 0.87 -8.82
C LYS A 130 -12.31 -0.19 -9.91
N ASN A 131 -13.13 -0.11 -10.97
CA ASN A 131 -13.08 -1.03 -12.10
C ASN A 131 -11.78 -0.90 -12.89
N TRP A 132 -11.26 0.32 -13.05
CA TRP A 132 -9.98 0.54 -13.72
C TRP A 132 -8.84 -0.22 -13.02
N PHE A 133 -8.70 -0.10 -11.69
CA PHE A 133 -7.68 -0.84 -10.94
C PHE A 133 -7.87 -2.36 -11.03
N SER A 134 -9.13 -2.83 -10.99
CA SER A 134 -9.44 -4.25 -11.18
C SER A 134 -9.02 -4.76 -12.56
N ASN A 135 -9.36 -4.02 -13.61
CA ASN A 135 -9.04 -4.37 -14.99
C ASN A 135 -7.52 -4.35 -15.22
N GLN A 136 -6.81 -3.39 -14.63
CA GLN A 136 -5.36 -3.29 -14.73
C GLN A 136 -4.68 -4.52 -14.12
N ARG A 137 -5.06 -4.94 -12.90
CA ARG A 137 -4.54 -6.20 -12.31
C ARG A 137 -4.85 -7.44 -13.15
N GLN A 138 -6.02 -7.50 -13.76
CA GLN A 138 -6.38 -8.61 -14.66
C GLN A 138 -5.55 -8.61 -15.94
N LYS A 139 -5.25 -7.42 -16.48
CA LYS A 139 -4.37 -7.25 -17.65
C LYS A 139 -2.97 -7.75 -17.31
N ASP A 140 -2.36 -7.26 -16.23
CA ASP A 140 -1.01 -7.67 -15.82
C ASP A 140 -0.92 -9.19 -15.57
N ALA A 141 -1.96 -9.79 -14.99
CA ALA A 141 -2.05 -11.24 -14.80
C ALA A 141 -2.22 -12.03 -16.11
N ARG A 142 -2.79 -11.44 -17.16
CA ARG A 142 -2.86 -12.05 -18.50
C ARG A 142 -1.51 -11.93 -19.20
N ASP A 143 -0.90 -10.75 -19.17
CA ASP A 143 0.38 -10.47 -19.83
C ASP A 143 1.50 -11.34 -19.22
N SER A 144 1.52 -11.50 -17.90
CA SER A 144 2.47 -12.39 -17.21
C SER A 144 2.39 -13.85 -17.66
N ARG A 145 1.18 -14.34 -17.98
CA ARG A 145 0.93 -15.70 -18.46
C ARG A 145 1.31 -15.91 -19.93
N GLN A 146 1.22 -14.86 -20.75
CA GLN A 146 1.55 -14.94 -22.17
C GLN A 146 3.06 -14.84 -22.42
N HIS A 147 3.77 -14.06 -21.61
CA HIS A 147 5.21 -13.83 -21.79
C HIS A 147 6.12 -14.83 -21.04
N THR A 148 5.57 -15.67 -20.15
CA THR A 148 6.36 -16.68 -19.40
C THR A 148 5.68 -18.05 -19.49
N PRO A 149 6.23 -19.04 -20.23
CA PRO A 149 5.62 -20.37 -20.35
C PRO A 149 5.81 -21.28 -19.13
N GLN A 150 6.53 -20.82 -18.10
CA GLN A 150 6.74 -21.56 -16.84
C GLN A 150 5.81 -21.04 -15.74
N PRO A 151 5.52 -21.81 -14.67
CA PRO A 151 4.52 -21.44 -13.68
C PRO A 151 4.91 -20.10 -13.07
N ALA A 152 4.20 -19.05 -13.49
CA ALA A 152 4.49 -17.68 -13.13
C ALA A 152 4.50 -17.63 -11.61
N ALA A 153 5.67 -17.40 -11.04
CA ALA A 153 5.76 -17.12 -9.63
C ALA A 153 4.78 -15.95 -9.38
N PRO A 154 3.82 -16.08 -8.45
CA PRO A 154 2.97 -14.95 -8.02
C PRO A 154 3.79 -13.79 -7.41
N ALA A 155 5.12 -13.91 -7.42
CA ALA A 155 6.10 -13.08 -6.78
C ALA A 155 6.28 -11.70 -7.43
N SER A 156 6.05 -11.46 -8.73
CA SER A 156 6.46 -10.16 -9.29
C SER A 156 5.71 -8.96 -8.69
N LEU A 157 4.37 -8.95 -8.77
CA LEU A 157 3.59 -7.85 -8.20
C LEU A 157 3.55 -7.93 -6.67
N GLU A 158 3.24 -9.10 -6.08
CA GLU A 158 3.11 -9.21 -4.62
C GLU A 158 4.45 -9.07 -3.88
N ALA A 159 5.60 -9.47 -4.44
CA ALA A 159 6.89 -9.23 -3.79
C ALA A 159 7.31 -7.75 -3.82
N SER A 160 6.72 -6.95 -4.72
CA SER A 160 6.93 -5.50 -4.71
C SER A 160 6.07 -4.76 -3.67
N LEU A 161 5.22 -5.47 -2.91
CA LEU A 161 4.28 -4.88 -1.96
C LEU A 161 4.67 -5.15 -0.52
N CYS A 162 4.57 -4.11 0.29
CA CYS A 162 4.77 -4.14 1.73
C CYS A 162 3.44 -3.81 2.43
N LYS A 163 3.09 -4.61 3.44
CA LYS A 163 1.94 -4.35 4.28
C LYS A 163 2.28 -3.26 5.29
N ILE A 164 1.45 -2.23 5.37
CA ILE A 164 1.57 -1.15 6.34
C ILE A 164 0.26 -0.96 7.11
N THR A 165 0.34 -0.36 8.29
CA THR A 165 -0.84 0.12 9.01
C THR A 165 -0.95 1.63 8.84
N CYS A 166 -2.02 2.10 8.20
CA CYS A 166 -2.30 3.49 7.88
C CYS A 166 -3.69 3.84 8.40
N ASP A 167 -3.79 4.86 9.27
CA ASP A 167 -5.05 5.32 9.86
C ASP A 167 -5.92 4.19 10.46
N GLY A 168 -5.29 3.23 11.13
CA GLY A 168 -5.95 2.08 11.77
C GLY A 168 -6.36 0.97 10.80
N ARG A 169 -5.84 0.96 9.57
CA ARG A 169 -6.16 -0.03 8.54
C ARG A 169 -4.92 -0.62 7.91
N ASP A 170 -5.05 -1.83 7.40
CA ASP A 170 -3.97 -2.50 6.68
C ASP A 170 -4.00 -2.17 5.19
N LEU A 171 -2.94 -1.55 4.70
CA LEU A 171 -2.74 -1.24 3.28
C LEU A 171 -1.56 -2.04 2.72
N ARG A 172 -1.51 -2.16 1.40
CA ARG A 172 -0.38 -2.73 0.67
C ARG A 172 0.19 -1.68 -0.26
N LEU A 173 1.36 -1.16 0.07
CA LEU A 173 2.06 -0.16 -0.75
C LEU A 173 3.25 -0.79 -1.45
N ARG A 174 3.68 -0.17 -2.55
CA ARG A 174 4.91 -0.57 -3.23
C ARG A 174 6.13 -0.19 -2.39
N THR A 175 7.15 -1.03 -2.46
CA THR A 175 8.43 -0.74 -1.79
C THR A 175 9.03 0.59 -2.26
N ALA A 176 8.86 0.96 -3.55
CA ALA A 176 9.30 2.24 -4.08
C ALA A 176 8.65 3.46 -3.38
N ALA A 177 7.36 3.35 -3.04
CA ALA A 177 6.63 4.36 -2.27
C ALA A 177 7.24 4.55 -0.87
N LEU A 178 7.58 3.43 -0.22
CA LEU A 178 8.18 3.41 1.12
C LEU A 178 9.65 3.85 1.15
N ASN A 179 10.36 3.72 0.03
CA ASN A 179 11.72 4.25 -0.12
C ASN A 179 11.72 5.77 -0.24
N SER A 180 10.64 6.35 -0.74
CA SER A 180 10.50 7.80 -0.94
C SER A 180 9.94 8.50 0.30
N CYS A 181 9.02 7.84 1.02
CA CYS A 181 8.37 8.36 2.23
C CYS A 181 8.25 7.26 3.29
N GLY A 182 8.49 7.60 4.56
CA GLY A 182 8.44 6.64 5.67
C GLY A 182 7.05 6.05 5.84
N VAL A 183 6.96 4.90 6.52
CA VAL A 183 5.67 4.21 6.75
C VAL A 183 4.72 5.09 7.56
N GLU A 184 5.27 5.83 8.52
CA GLU A 184 4.60 6.78 9.40
C GLU A 184 4.05 8.03 8.70
N ASP A 185 4.57 8.36 7.50
CA ASP A 185 4.10 9.52 6.74
C ASP A 185 2.80 9.23 5.98
N TRP A 186 2.55 7.95 5.68
CA TRP A 186 1.37 7.54 4.94
C TRP A 186 0.09 7.68 5.77
N SER A 187 -0.80 8.53 5.28
CA SER A 187 -2.14 8.78 5.80
C SER A 187 -3.09 9.04 4.63
N ASP A 188 -4.40 9.04 4.88
CA ASP A 188 -5.39 9.45 3.89
C ASP A 188 -5.12 10.88 3.37
N THR A 189 -4.68 11.79 4.25
CA THR A 189 -4.38 13.18 3.88
C THR A 189 -3.14 13.26 3.00
N PHE A 190 -2.06 12.57 3.38
CA PHE A 190 -0.83 12.56 2.60
C PHE A 190 -1.04 11.97 1.20
N PHE A 191 -1.81 10.87 1.11
CA PHE A 191 -2.19 10.29 -0.17
C PHE A 191 -2.96 11.29 -1.05
N ASP A 192 -3.93 12.01 -0.48
CA ASP A 192 -4.71 13.05 -1.17
C ASP A 192 -3.79 14.13 -1.76
N GLU A 193 -2.86 14.64 -0.95
CA GLU A 193 -1.90 15.68 -1.35
C GLU A 193 -1.00 15.22 -2.50
N VAL A 194 -0.41 14.02 -2.41
CA VAL A 194 0.45 13.45 -3.45
C VAL A 194 -0.30 13.37 -4.79
N VAL A 195 -1.53 12.86 -4.75
CA VAL A 195 -2.35 12.69 -5.96
C VAL A 195 -2.82 14.05 -6.50
N MET A 196 -3.21 14.99 -5.65
CA MET A 196 -3.59 16.34 -6.04
C MET A 196 -2.44 17.08 -6.73
N ILE A 197 -1.24 17.05 -6.13
CA ILE A 197 -0.04 17.68 -6.70
C ILE A 197 0.28 17.09 -8.07
N TYR A 198 0.23 15.77 -8.22
CA TYR A 198 0.47 15.11 -9.49
C TYR A 198 -0.57 15.49 -10.55
N ASN A 199 -1.87 15.45 -10.20
CA ASN A 199 -2.95 15.85 -11.10
C ASN A 199 -2.85 17.33 -11.51
N PHE A 200 -2.47 18.22 -10.59
CA PHE A 200 -2.23 19.63 -10.89
C PHE A 200 -1.07 19.82 -11.87
N ARG A 201 0.05 19.11 -11.68
CA ARG A 201 1.19 19.16 -12.61
C ARG A 201 0.79 18.73 -14.03
N LEU A 202 -0.07 17.73 -14.17
CA LEU A 202 -0.59 17.32 -15.48
C LEU A 202 -1.47 18.41 -16.13
N LEU A 203 -2.31 19.07 -15.34
CA LEU A 203 -3.14 20.19 -15.82
C LEU A 203 -2.28 21.38 -16.27
N ALA A 204 -1.28 21.76 -15.47
CA ALA A 204 -0.36 22.84 -15.79
C ALA A 204 0.42 22.54 -17.08
N LYS A 205 0.92 21.31 -17.23
CA LYS A 205 1.63 20.89 -18.44
C LYS A 205 0.73 21.00 -19.69
N HIS A 206 -0.51 20.53 -19.62
CA HIS A 206 -1.45 20.64 -20.72
C HIS A 206 -1.72 22.09 -21.12
N SER A 207 -1.93 22.97 -20.13
CA SER A 207 -2.16 24.39 -20.39
C SER A 207 -0.95 25.07 -21.05
N GLN A 208 0.27 24.68 -20.67
CA GLN A 208 1.49 25.18 -21.32
C GLN A 208 1.61 24.68 -22.77
N GLU A 209 1.28 23.42 -23.03
CA GLU A 209 1.29 22.84 -24.38
C GLU A 209 0.26 23.55 -25.29
N GLU A 210 -0.94 23.83 -24.79
CA GLU A 210 -1.97 24.60 -25.51
C GLU A 210 -1.51 26.03 -25.80
N ALA A 211 -0.88 26.70 -24.84
CA ALA A 211 -0.34 28.05 -25.02
C ALA A 211 0.80 28.08 -26.06
N MET A 212 1.69 27.09 -26.04
CA MET A 212 2.77 26.99 -27.05
C MET A 212 2.22 26.68 -28.45
N ALA A 213 1.24 25.79 -28.57
CA ALA A 213 0.60 25.48 -29.85
C ALA A 213 -0.06 26.72 -30.46
N ALA A 214 -0.76 27.52 -29.66
CA ALA A 214 -1.40 28.76 -30.12
C ALA A 214 -0.40 29.82 -30.62
N LEU A 215 0.80 29.88 -30.03
CA LEU A 215 1.85 30.79 -30.50
C LEU A 215 2.42 30.36 -31.85
N VAL A 216 2.62 29.06 -32.08
CA VAL A 216 3.12 28.52 -33.35
C VAL A 216 2.12 28.75 -34.49
N GLU A 217 0.81 28.66 -34.23
CA GLU A 217 -0.23 28.94 -35.24
C GLU A 217 -0.39 30.44 -35.54
N SER A 218 0.18 31.32 -34.72
CA SER A 218 0.05 32.78 -34.86
C SER A 218 1.19 33.45 -35.66
N GLU A 219 2.19 32.71 -36.13
CA GLU A 219 3.22 33.24 -37.03
C GLU A 219 2.64 33.35 -38.46
N PRO A 220 2.43 34.57 -38.99
CA PRO A 220 2.00 34.72 -40.38
C PRO A 220 3.15 34.36 -41.30
N ASP A 221 2.85 33.56 -42.32
CA ASP A 221 3.73 33.26 -43.44
C ASP A 221 4.12 34.57 -44.12
N VAL A 222 5.31 35.10 -43.79
CA VAL A 222 5.84 36.32 -44.40
C VAL A 222 6.22 35.96 -45.83
N ALA A 223 5.25 36.07 -46.72
CA ALA A 223 5.45 36.00 -48.15
C ALA A 223 6.46 37.09 -48.55
N ILE A 224 7.68 36.66 -48.86
CA ILE A 224 8.74 37.50 -49.41
C ILE A 224 8.25 37.94 -50.81
N PRO A 225 8.01 39.24 -51.04
CA PRO A 225 7.65 39.70 -52.38
C PRO A 225 8.89 39.60 -53.29
N SER A 226 8.67 39.02 -54.47
CA SER A 226 9.67 38.81 -55.54
C SER A 226 10.12 40.11 -56.20
#